data_AF-A0A3S0RX56-F1
#
_entry.id   AF-A0A3S0RX56-F1
#
_cell.length_a   1.000
_cell.length_b   1.000
_cell.length_c   1.000
_cell.angle_alpha   90.00
_cell.angle_beta   90.00
_cell.angle_gamma   90.00
#
_symmetry.space_group_name_H-M   'P 1'
#
loop_
_entity.id
_entity.type
_entity.pdbx_description
1 polymer ?
#
loop_
_entity_poly.entity_id
_entity_poly.type
_entity_poly.pdbx_seq_one_letter_code
_entity_poly.pdbx_strand_id
1 'polypeptide(L)'
;MAFALASVPAGFPSPAEEYLDRPLDFNELLIEQPAATFAVRVTGDSMIGAGIFPGDIAIVNRAASPIDRSIILAILDGEFTIKRFRKQAQLVWLEAENANYARIDIGEAQAFEVFGVIKRSIRMHAL
;
A
#
# COMPACT_ATOMS: atom_id res chain seq x y z
N MET A 1 3.67 20.27 18.84
CA MET A 1 2.77 19.37 18.10
C MET A 1 3.21 19.41 16.65
N ALA A 2 3.99 18.41 16.21
CA ALA A 2 4.43 18.29 14.83
C ALA A 2 3.36 17.53 14.05
N PHE A 3 2.51 18.28 13.37
CA PHE A 3 1.74 17.77 12.25
C PHE A 3 2.25 18.46 11.01
N ALA A 4 2.51 17.70 9.94
CA ALA A 4 2.43 18.23 8.58
C ALA A 4 0.96 18.58 8.29
N LEU A 5 0.44 19.64 8.91
CA LEU A 5 -0.88 20.21 8.61
C LEU A 5 -0.82 21.27 7.52
N ALA A 6 0.38 21.77 7.18
CA ALA A 6 0.59 22.61 6.01
C ALA A 6 1.01 21.74 4.83
N SER A 7 0.09 21.51 3.88
CA SER A 7 0.44 21.01 2.56
C SER A 7 1.40 22.00 1.92
N VAL A 8 2.61 21.57 1.60
CA VAL A 8 3.53 22.38 0.79
C VAL A 8 2.97 22.35 -0.64
N PRO A 9 2.53 23.49 -1.20
CA PRO A 9 2.06 23.52 -2.57
C PRO A 9 3.22 23.12 -3.49
N ALA A 10 2.93 22.37 -4.55
CA ALA A 10 3.91 22.09 -5.61
C ALA A 10 4.28 23.34 -6.46
N GLY A 11 4.15 24.54 -5.89
CA GLY A 11 4.33 25.87 -6.49
C GLY A 11 5.27 26.76 -5.67
N PHE A 12 5.27 28.07 -5.95
CA PHE A 12 6.28 29.00 -5.43
C PHE A 12 6.28 29.07 -3.88
N PRO A 13 7.40 28.78 -3.21
CA PRO A 13 7.45 28.77 -1.75
C PRO A 13 7.48 30.21 -1.21
N SER A 14 6.60 30.49 -0.24
CA SER A 14 6.63 31.74 0.52
C SER A 14 7.83 31.74 1.48
N PRO A 15 8.57 32.85 1.67
CA PRO A 15 9.91 32.82 2.27
C PRO A 15 9.96 32.73 3.80
N ALA A 16 8.81 32.66 4.47
CA ALA A 16 8.74 32.86 5.91
C ALA A 16 8.14 31.63 6.57
N GLU A 17 9.00 30.74 7.05
CA GLU A 17 8.77 29.91 8.23
C GLU A 17 10.09 29.23 8.61
N GLU A 18 10.92 29.97 9.34
CA GLU A 18 12.10 29.45 10.02
C GLU A 18 11.59 28.66 11.24
N TYR A 19 11.28 27.37 11.06
CA TYR A 19 10.76 26.50 12.12
C TYR A 19 11.82 25.52 12.62
N LEU A 20 12.17 25.67 13.91
CA LEU A 20 12.96 24.72 14.68
C LEU A 20 12.13 23.48 14.97
N ASP A 21 12.15 22.49 14.08
CA ASP A 21 11.48 21.20 14.29
C ASP A 21 12.44 20.02 14.09
N ARG A 22 12.20 18.95 14.86
CA ARG A 22 12.94 17.67 14.76
C ARG A 22 12.88 17.17 13.31
N PRO A 23 13.99 16.65 12.74
CA PRO A 23 13.98 16.15 11.38
C PRO A 23 12.93 15.05 11.20
N LEU A 24 12.22 15.08 10.07
CA LEU A 24 11.26 14.06 9.69
C LEU A 24 11.96 12.70 9.60
N ASP A 25 11.48 11.73 10.37
CA ASP A 25 11.94 10.34 10.27
C ASP A 25 10.94 9.51 9.46
N PHE A 26 11.39 9.00 8.31
CA PHE A 26 10.56 8.15 7.46
C PHE A 26 10.19 6.82 8.12
N ASN A 27 10.99 6.31 9.05
CA ASN A 27 10.61 5.10 9.80
C ASN A 27 9.42 5.40 10.70
N GLU A 28 9.47 6.48 11.48
CA GLU A 28 8.32 6.90 12.32
C GLU A 28 7.09 7.21 11.47
N LEU A 29 7.28 7.81 10.28
CA LEU A 29 6.19 8.14 9.38
C LEU A 29 5.56 6.90 8.73
N LEU A 30 6.37 5.94 8.28
CA LEU A 30 5.93 4.87 7.37
C LEU A 30 5.78 3.51 8.06
N ILE A 31 6.49 3.26 9.16
CA ILE A 31 6.62 1.96 9.81
C ILE A 31 5.95 2.01 11.19
N GLU A 32 4.77 1.38 11.30
CA GLU A 32 4.07 1.27 12.60
C GLU A 32 4.73 0.23 13.51
N GLN A 33 5.14 -0.91 12.94
CA GLN A 33 5.70 -2.05 13.68
C GLN A 33 6.90 -2.62 12.91
N PRO A 34 8.14 -2.21 13.26
CA PRO A 34 9.33 -2.58 12.50
C PRO A 34 9.52 -4.09 12.30
N ALA A 35 9.25 -4.88 13.34
CA ALA A 35 9.39 -6.34 13.30
C ALA A 35 8.39 -7.04 12.36
N ALA A 36 7.30 -6.36 11.98
CA ALA A 36 6.24 -6.91 11.14
C ALA A 36 6.06 -6.15 9.81
N THR A 37 6.97 -5.22 9.50
CA THR A 37 6.88 -4.38 8.31
C THR A 37 7.89 -4.82 7.25
N PHE A 38 7.43 -4.99 6.02
CA PHE A 38 8.23 -5.42 4.88
C PHE A 38 8.00 -4.45 3.72
N ALA A 39 9.05 -4.21 2.93
CA ALA A 39 8.95 -3.41 1.73
C ALA A 39 9.08 -4.33 0.51
N VAL A 40 8.20 -4.17 -0.47
CA VAL A 40 8.26 -4.89 -1.75
C VAL A 40 8.21 -3.92 -2.92
N ARG A 41 8.95 -4.24 -3.98
CA ARG A 41 8.87 -3.46 -5.22
C ARG A 41 7.67 -3.93 -6.04
N VAL A 42 6.83 -2.99 -6.41
CA VAL A 42 5.63 -3.24 -7.21
C VAL A 42 6.01 -3.47 -8.67
N THR A 43 5.41 -4.49 -9.27
CA THR A 43 5.44 -4.76 -10.71
C THR A 43 4.01 -4.91 -11.21
N GLY A 44 3.81 -4.70 -12.52
CA GLY A 44 2.48 -4.70 -13.13
C GLY A 44 1.64 -3.47 -12.77
N ASP A 45 0.54 -3.28 -13.49
CA ASP A 45 -0.32 -2.10 -13.44
C ASP A 45 -1.72 -2.41 -12.89
N SER A 46 -1.93 -3.58 -12.28
CA SER A 46 -3.25 -3.97 -11.79
C SER A 46 -3.79 -3.07 -10.67
N MET A 47 -2.96 -2.21 -10.08
CA MET A 47 -3.32 -1.37 -8.94
C MET A 47 -3.24 0.15 -9.23
N ILE A 48 -3.13 0.55 -10.50
CA ILE A 48 -2.94 1.97 -10.87
C ILE A 48 -4.08 2.88 -10.41
N GLY A 49 -5.33 2.40 -10.39
CA GLY A 49 -6.49 3.13 -9.88
C GLY A 49 -6.43 3.41 -8.38
N ALA A 50 -5.63 2.64 -7.63
CA ALA A 50 -5.32 2.89 -6.22
C ALA A 50 -4.13 3.83 -6.01
N GLY A 51 -3.55 4.37 -7.09
CA GLY A 51 -2.34 5.17 -7.01
C GLY A 51 -1.06 4.35 -6.75
N ILE A 52 -1.10 3.03 -6.97
CA ILE A 52 0.07 2.14 -6.85
C ILE A 52 0.47 1.72 -8.26
N PHE A 53 1.66 2.10 -8.72
CA PHE A 53 2.08 1.85 -10.09
C PHE A 53 3.42 1.09 -10.14
N PRO A 54 3.80 0.54 -11.32
CA PRO A 54 5.07 -0.17 -11.48
C PRO A 54 6.26 0.65 -10.99
N GLY A 55 7.14 0.02 -10.21
CA GLY A 55 8.34 0.65 -9.66
C GLY A 55 8.17 1.26 -8.27
N ASP A 56 6.93 1.44 -7.78
CA ASP A 56 6.70 1.88 -6.41
C ASP A 56 7.23 0.86 -5.38
N ILE A 57 7.51 1.34 -4.18
CA ILE A 57 7.79 0.51 -3.01
C ILE A 57 6.53 0.44 -2.15
N ALA A 58 5.89 -0.72 -2.07
CA ALA A 58 4.76 -0.94 -1.18
C ALA A 58 5.24 -1.33 0.23
N ILE A 59 4.67 -0.70 1.25
CA ILE A 59 4.96 -0.97 2.66
C ILE A 59 3.86 -1.89 3.21
N VAL A 60 4.25 -3.13 3.48
CA VAL A 60 3.40 -4.24 3.90
C VAL A 60 3.51 -4.44 5.41
N ASN A 61 2.38 -4.42 6.11
CA ASN A 61 2.28 -4.75 7.53
C ASN A 61 1.69 -6.16 7.68
N ARG A 62 2.49 -7.12 8.18
CA ARG A 62 2.07 -8.52 8.41
C ARG A 62 1.26 -8.72 9.69
N ALA A 63 1.37 -7.82 10.64
CA ALA A 63 0.62 -7.89 11.90
C ALA A 63 -0.79 -7.30 11.77
N ALA A 64 -1.08 -6.61 10.67
CA ALA A 64 -2.41 -6.10 10.37
C ALA A 64 -3.30 -7.18 9.75
N SER A 65 -4.48 -7.40 10.35
CA SER A 65 -5.52 -8.27 9.77
C SER A 65 -6.24 -7.54 8.62
N PRO A 66 -6.44 -8.19 7.45
CA PRO A 66 -7.15 -7.57 6.33
C PRO A 66 -8.65 -7.45 6.65
N ILE A 67 -9.21 -6.28 6.33
CA ILE A 67 -10.66 -6.03 6.31
C ILE A 67 -11.14 -5.79 4.88
N ASP A 68 -12.46 -5.84 4.63
CA ASP A 68 -13.02 -5.55 3.31
C ASP A 68 -12.45 -4.23 2.76
N ARG A 69 -12.05 -4.27 1.48
CA ARG A 69 -11.39 -3.20 0.72
C ARG A 69 -9.95 -2.86 1.10
N SER A 70 -9.32 -3.62 2.00
CA SER A 70 -7.87 -3.48 2.25
C SER A 70 -7.07 -3.78 0.97
N ILE A 71 -6.00 -3.03 0.72
CA ILE A 71 -4.99 -3.45 -0.26
C ILE A 71 -4.09 -4.45 0.44
N ILE A 72 -3.90 -5.62 -0.16
CA ILE A 72 -3.10 -6.69 0.44
C ILE A 72 -2.02 -7.16 -0.50
N LEU A 73 -0.92 -7.63 0.09
CA LEU A 73 -0.04 -8.59 -0.56
C LEU A 73 -0.54 -9.98 -0.20
N ALA A 74 -0.88 -10.77 -1.20
CA ALA A 74 -1.33 -12.15 -1.03
C ALA A 74 -0.43 -13.12 -1.80
N ILE A 75 -0.43 -14.37 -1.37
CA ILE A 75 0.09 -15.51 -2.12
C ILE A 75 -1.13 -16.24 -2.66
N LEU A 76 -1.22 -16.35 -3.98
CA LEU A 76 -2.27 -17.06 -4.69
C LEU A 76 -1.62 -18.12 -5.57
N ASP A 77 -1.92 -19.39 -5.31
CA ASP A 77 -1.33 -20.55 -6.01
C ASP A 77 0.21 -20.51 -6.08
N GLY A 78 0.83 -20.02 -5.00
CA GLY A 78 2.28 -19.91 -4.85
C GLY A 78 2.91 -18.62 -5.40
N GLU A 79 2.12 -17.76 -6.04
CA GLU A 79 2.60 -16.49 -6.60
C GLU A 79 2.16 -15.28 -5.78
N PHE A 80 3.05 -14.30 -5.62
CA PHE A 80 2.71 -13.04 -4.98
C PHE A 80 1.84 -12.15 -5.88
N THR A 81 0.78 -11.60 -5.32
CA THR A 81 -0.08 -10.62 -6.01
C THR A 81 -0.50 -9.50 -5.07
N ILE A 82 -0.61 -8.29 -5.62
CA ILE A 82 -1.21 -7.15 -4.91
C ILE A 82 -2.59 -6.91 -5.50
N LYS A 83 -3.60 -6.96 -4.63
CA LYS A 83 -5.01 -6.75 -5.00
C LYS A 83 -5.76 -6.10 -3.86
N ARG A 84 -6.95 -5.60 -4.18
CA ARG A 84 -7.93 -5.25 -3.17
C ARG A 84 -8.61 -6.49 -2.65
N PHE A 85 -8.48 -6.73 -1.36
CA PHE A 85 -9.19 -7.76 -0.65
C PHE A 85 -10.66 -7.38 -0.53
N ARG A 86 -11.56 -8.25 -0.95
CA ARG A 86 -12.99 -8.09 -0.75
C ARG A 86 -13.55 -9.27 0.02
N LYS A 87 -14.42 -8.97 0.99
CA LYS A 87 -15.05 -9.99 1.82
C LYS A 87 -16.50 -9.62 2.09
N GLN A 88 -17.40 -10.52 1.74
CA GLN A 88 -18.82 -10.42 2.04
C GLN A 88 -19.34 -11.75 2.57
N ALA A 89 -19.75 -11.77 3.84
CA ALA A 89 -20.09 -12.99 4.56
C ALA A 89 -18.96 -14.05 4.46
N GLN A 90 -19.23 -15.17 3.80
CA GLN A 90 -18.26 -16.26 3.57
C GLN A 90 -17.55 -16.16 2.20
N LEU A 91 -17.93 -15.21 1.36
CA LEU A 91 -17.32 -15.03 0.04
C LEU A 91 -16.10 -14.10 0.16
N VAL A 92 -14.99 -14.54 -0.42
CA VAL A 92 -13.75 -13.78 -0.54
C VAL A 92 -13.36 -13.72 -2.00
N TRP A 93 -12.98 -12.53 -2.46
CA TRP A 93 -12.45 -12.34 -3.80
C TRP A 93 -11.43 -11.20 -3.81
N LEU A 94 -10.64 -11.16 -4.88
CA LEU A 94 -9.64 -10.14 -5.11
C LEU A 94 -10.06 -9.29 -6.31
N GLU A 95 -9.96 -7.98 -6.15
CA GLU A 95 -10.20 -7.01 -7.22
C GLU A 95 -8.90 -6.29 -7.56
N ALA A 96 -8.65 -6.13 -8.85
CA ALA A 96 -7.68 -5.17 -9.34
C ALA A 96 -8.30 -3.77 -9.31
N GLU A 97 -7.45 -2.76 -9.15
CA GLU A 97 -7.80 -1.35 -9.34
C GLU A 97 -7.39 -0.92 -10.75
N ASN A 98 -7.78 -1.74 -11.72
CA ASN A 98 -7.55 -1.54 -13.15
C ASN A 98 -8.59 -2.36 -13.91
N ALA A 99 -9.39 -1.70 -14.76
CA ALA A 99 -10.51 -2.30 -15.48
C ALA A 99 -10.10 -3.42 -16.47
N ASN A 100 -8.82 -3.49 -16.85
CA ASN A 100 -8.30 -4.53 -17.73
C ASN A 100 -8.15 -5.90 -17.05
N TYR A 101 -8.36 -5.97 -15.74
CA TYR A 101 -8.15 -7.17 -14.93
C TYR A 101 -9.49 -7.64 -14.35
N ALA A 102 -9.80 -8.90 -14.58
CA ALA A 102 -11.00 -9.52 -14.01
C ALA A 102 -10.86 -9.70 -12.49
N ARG A 103 -12.02 -9.73 -11.82
CA ARG A 103 -12.15 -10.20 -10.45
C ARG A 103 -11.66 -11.65 -10.35
N ILE A 104 -11.02 -11.97 -9.23
CA ILE A 104 -10.55 -13.31 -8.90
C ILE A 104 -11.32 -13.82 -7.69
N ASP A 105 -12.24 -14.77 -7.91
CA ASP A 105 -12.95 -15.45 -6.83
C ASP A 105 -12.04 -16.49 -6.18
N ILE A 106 -11.94 -16.45 -4.85
CA ILE A 106 -11.15 -17.44 -4.11
C ILE A 106 -12.04 -18.65 -3.85
N GLY A 107 -11.78 -19.73 -4.59
CA GLY A 107 -12.48 -21.01 -4.41
C GLY A 107 -11.96 -21.80 -3.21
N GLU A 108 -12.75 -22.76 -2.73
CA GLU A 108 -12.40 -23.59 -1.56
C GLU A 108 -11.12 -24.43 -1.75
N ALA A 109 -10.80 -24.80 -2.98
CA ALA A 109 -9.62 -25.61 -3.31
C ALA A 109 -8.37 -24.78 -3.64
N GLN A 110 -8.48 -23.46 -3.69
CA GLN A 110 -7.40 -22.59 -4.12
C GLN A 110 -6.46 -22.27 -2.95
N ALA A 111 -5.14 -22.32 -3.19
CA ALA A 111 -4.17 -21.96 -2.17
C ALA A 111 -4.11 -20.43 -2.07
N PHE A 112 -4.70 -19.88 -1.01
CA PHE A 112 -4.75 -18.44 -0.79
C PHE A 112 -4.29 -18.08 0.63
N GLU A 113 -3.27 -17.24 0.71
CA GLU A 113 -2.75 -16.69 1.96
C GLU A 113 -2.62 -15.17 1.85
N VAL A 114 -3.08 -14.44 2.87
CA VAL A 114 -2.78 -13.01 2.99
C VAL A 114 -1.44 -12.86 3.70
N PHE A 115 -0.42 -12.38 2.98
CA PHE A 115 0.90 -12.14 3.56
C PHE A 115 0.90 -10.91 4.48
N GLY A 116 0.19 -9.84 4.08
CA GLY A 116 0.01 -8.64 4.89
C GLY A 116 -0.77 -7.53 4.19
N VAL A 117 -1.08 -6.47 4.94
CA VAL A 117 -1.85 -5.32 4.47
C VAL A 117 -0.91 -4.20 4.03
N ILE A 118 -1.16 -3.63 2.85
CA ILE A 118 -0.43 -2.48 2.33
C ILE A 118 -1.18 -1.21 2.74
N LYS A 119 -0.55 -0.40 3.60
CA LYS A 119 -1.11 0.88 4.06
C LYS A 119 -0.57 2.07 3.27
N ARG A 120 0.63 1.94 2.70
CA ARG A 120 1.40 3.03 2.09
C ARG A 120 2.21 2.51 0.92
N SER A 121 2.41 3.34 -0.10
CA SER A 121 3.40 3.13 -1.15
C SER A 121 4.27 4.39 -1.29
N ILE A 122 5.52 4.19 -1.71
CA ILE A 122 6.49 5.26 -1.97
C ILE A 122 6.83 5.22 -3.45
N ARG A 123 6.68 6.35 -4.12
CA ARG A 123 7.15 6.55 -5.48
C ARG A 123 8.46 7.31 -5.49
N MET A 124 9.46 6.72 -6.13
CA MET A 124 10.71 7.42 -6.43
C MET A 124 10.59 8.05 -7.82
N HIS A 125 10.69 9.38 -7.89
CA HIS A 125 10.76 10.10 -9.17
C HIS A 125 12.23 10.32 -9.53
N ALA A 126 12.57 10.12 -10.81
CA ALA A 126 13.89 10.47 -11.32
C ALA A 126 14.10 11.99 -11.31
N LEU A 127 15.37 12.40 -11.15
CA LEU A 127 15.82 13.78 -11.33
C LEU A 127 15.90 14.14 -12.81
#